data_AF-A0A2G6FNU9-F1
#
_entry.id   AF-A0A2G6FNU9-F1
#
_cell.length_a   1.000
_cell.length_b   1.000
_cell.length_c   1.000
_cell.angle_alpha   90.00
_cell.angle_beta   90.00
_cell.angle_gamma   90.00
#
_symmetry.space_group_name_H-M   'P 1'
#
loop_
_entity.id
_entity.type
_entity.pdbx_description
1 polymer ?
#
loop_
_entity_poly.entity_id
_entity_poly.type
_entity_poly.pdbx_seq_one_letter_code
_entity_poly.pdbx_strand_id
1 'polypeptide(L)'
;MPIVFRQEIGYYPASLINVLLFGAKIINNNWQTPVIRIFILFLTTLFCTACNGEKTVQISGSCQKCHMLETDKQHRLQCTHCHRGDASTSDKDLSHKGIVAHPAHPEQMTAVCAPCHAEIVRAITTTSHFTLKRMTNKTRQAFGATEELASFTETPEHAEPENNLELVDDLLRRRCFRCHLFSSGDRYPATGHGQGCAACHLPYYDGALEDHRFSSPDDRRCLSCHYGNYTGFDYYGRFEHDYNREYRTPYTTTEEHPRPYGVEFHQLSSDIHQQKGMLCIDCHSGEALMRGGAKASCAGCHDRRELAKRLPPKVKKTAKGFVLSSRKGKEHLIPILTDPAHSIYGETVSCQACHAQWSFTDRGKYFLRIDTDDLEAFFAHTVQGSLAIERLLVNNLSFTTTDMPITMADGITGKQGRGIWLKGFLTRRWEEIPLGRDEDGKIAVVRPILDLHLSWLDTDEEVRFDNSTTMRKKMQVYTPHTTGKAGLFFGQRLQDFISREQAESPFSSGTQQ
;
A
#
# COMPACT_ATOMS: atom_id res chain seq x y z
N MET A 1 50.09 -21.93 8.04
CA MET A 1 50.44 -21.95 9.47
C MET A 1 49.29 -21.34 10.27
N PRO A 2 49.02 -21.79 11.50
CA PRO A 2 47.65 -22.14 11.88
C PRO A 2 46.84 -20.99 12.53
N ILE A 3 45.53 -20.99 12.25
CA ILE A 3 44.52 -20.21 12.96
C ILE A 3 44.10 -21.03 14.19
N VAL A 4 44.14 -20.40 15.37
CA VAL A 4 43.77 -21.02 16.64
C VAL A 4 42.27 -20.82 16.89
N PHE A 5 41.52 -21.91 16.99
CA PHE A 5 40.16 -21.87 17.54
C PHE A 5 40.22 -21.68 19.05
N ARG A 6 39.41 -20.75 19.59
CA ARG A 6 39.11 -20.67 21.01
C ARG A 6 37.59 -20.60 21.19
N GLN A 7 37.03 -21.64 21.81
CA GLN A 7 35.69 -21.55 22.41
C GLN A 7 35.72 -20.51 23.53
N GLU A 8 34.60 -19.84 23.80
CA GLU A 8 34.03 -19.76 25.15
C GLU A 8 32.58 -19.21 25.12
N ILE A 9 31.67 -20.01 25.70
CA ILE A 9 30.66 -19.63 26.71
C ILE A 9 29.69 -18.47 26.38
N GLY A 10 28.40 -18.82 26.29
CA GLY A 10 27.31 -17.85 26.22
C GLY A 10 26.85 -17.34 27.59
N TYR A 11 26.20 -16.16 27.60
CA TYR A 11 25.54 -15.58 28.76
C TYR A 11 24.23 -14.88 28.34
N TYR A 12 23.12 -15.25 28.97
CA TYR A 12 21.89 -14.46 29.00
C TYR A 12 21.92 -13.48 30.18
N PRO A 13 21.51 -12.21 30.02
CA PRO A 13 21.16 -11.34 31.13
C PRO A 13 19.64 -11.33 31.36
N ALA A 14 19.21 -11.75 32.54
CA ALA A 14 17.87 -11.49 33.06
C ALA A 14 17.91 -10.37 34.11
N SER A 15 16.76 -9.71 34.29
CA SER A 15 16.43 -8.77 35.38
C SER A 15 17.17 -7.42 35.44
N LEU A 16 16.37 -6.34 35.45
CA LEU A 16 16.62 -5.13 36.24
C LEU A 16 15.31 -4.37 36.44
N ILE A 17 14.59 -4.72 37.51
CA ILE A 17 13.50 -3.89 38.06
C ILE A 17 14.17 -2.96 39.08
N ASN A 18 14.02 -1.64 38.91
CA ASN A 18 14.41 -0.66 39.92
C ASN A 18 13.17 0.12 40.39
N VAL A 19 12.80 -0.08 41.65
CA VAL A 19 11.71 0.63 42.33
C VAL A 19 12.28 1.87 43.04
N LEU A 20 11.77 3.04 42.68
CA LEU A 20 12.01 4.30 43.39
C LEU A 20 11.02 4.44 44.55
N LEU A 21 11.44 4.23 45.80
CA LEU A 21 10.74 4.78 46.97
C LEU A 21 11.74 5.18 48.08
N PHE A 22 11.97 6.48 48.18
CA PHE A 22 12.58 7.14 49.35
C PHE A 22 11.44 7.74 50.19
N GLY A 23 11.47 7.61 51.53
CA GLY A 23 10.70 8.53 52.38
C GLY A 23 10.04 7.99 53.65
N ALA A 24 10.79 8.11 54.74
CA ALA A 24 10.32 8.58 56.06
C ALA A 24 9.55 7.68 57.05
N LYS A 25 10.15 7.62 58.26
CA LYS A 25 9.56 7.61 59.63
C LYS A 25 8.87 6.35 60.17
N ILE A 26 9.53 5.76 61.16
CA ILE A 26 8.94 5.04 62.30
C ILE A 26 9.17 5.90 63.57
N ILE A 27 8.46 5.58 64.67
CA ILE A 27 8.49 6.20 66.02
C ILE A 27 7.63 7.49 66.05
N ASN A 28 6.45 7.50 66.71
CA ASN A 28 6.33 7.32 68.16
C ASN A 28 4.95 6.76 68.61
N ASN A 29 4.92 6.12 69.79
CA ASN A 29 3.72 5.60 70.44
C ASN A 29 3.10 6.62 71.42
N ASN A 30 1.77 6.72 71.48
CA ASN A 30 0.96 6.33 72.66
C ASN A 30 -0.50 6.85 72.65
N TRP A 31 -1.31 6.18 73.46
CA TRP A 31 -2.63 6.55 74.03
C TRP A 31 -3.92 6.06 73.35
N GLN A 32 -4.57 5.15 74.11
CA GLN A 32 -6.02 4.91 74.29
C GLN A 32 -6.73 3.86 73.41
N THR A 33 -7.09 2.76 74.09
CA THR A 33 -8.07 1.69 73.79
C THR A 33 -9.51 2.19 74.08
N PRO A 34 -10.62 1.42 73.87
CA PRO A 34 -10.78 0.00 73.46
C PRO A 34 -11.61 -0.14 72.15
N VAL A 35 -11.92 -1.33 71.60
CA VAL A 35 -13.04 -2.23 71.98
C VAL A 35 -12.93 -3.57 71.21
N ILE A 36 -12.98 -4.68 71.96
CA ILE A 36 -13.47 -6.04 71.62
C ILE A 36 -13.10 -6.65 70.25
N ARG A 37 -12.23 -7.67 70.31
CA ARG A 37 -12.13 -8.78 69.34
C ARG A 37 -12.35 -10.12 70.09
N ILE A 38 -12.54 -11.20 69.31
CA ILE A 38 -12.68 -12.61 69.75
C ILE A 38 -14.10 -12.86 70.33
N PHE A 39 -15.00 -13.55 69.63
CA PHE A 39 -14.87 -14.98 69.32
C PHE A 39 -15.37 -15.40 67.94
N ILE A 40 -14.62 -16.31 67.33
CA ILE A 40 -15.02 -17.15 66.20
C ILE A 40 -15.82 -18.32 66.78
N LEU A 41 -16.97 -18.69 66.20
CA LEU A 41 -17.41 -20.08 65.92
C LEU A 41 -18.90 -20.09 65.50
N PHE A 42 -19.19 -20.86 64.44
CA PHE A 42 -20.51 -21.36 64.00
C PHE A 42 -21.70 -20.39 63.92
N LEU A 43 -22.12 -20.08 62.69
CA LEU A 43 -23.43 -20.59 62.25
C LEU A 43 -23.49 -20.82 60.72
N THR A 44 -23.63 -22.08 60.34
CA THR A 44 -24.03 -22.50 58.99
C THR A 44 -25.56 -22.50 58.86
N THR A 45 -26.15 -21.57 58.12
CA THR A 45 -27.49 -21.77 57.51
C THR A 45 -27.73 -20.88 56.29
N LEU A 46 -27.89 -21.55 55.15
CA LEU A 46 -28.83 -21.31 54.04
C LEU A 46 -28.97 -19.92 53.36
N PHE A 47 -28.70 -19.94 52.05
CA PHE A 47 -29.54 -19.40 50.96
C PHE A 47 -29.97 -17.92 51.00
N CYS A 48 -29.33 -17.11 50.15
CA CYS A 48 -29.98 -16.67 48.90
C CYS A 48 -28.95 -16.08 47.92
N THR A 49 -28.59 -16.83 46.89
CA THR A 49 -27.72 -16.39 45.79
C THR A 49 -28.46 -15.41 44.88
N ALA A 50 -28.17 -14.12 45.01
CA ALA A 50 -28.51 -13.13 43.99
C ALA A 50 -27.58 -13.30 42.78
N CYS A 51 -27.97 -14.14 41.82
CA CYS A 51 -27.22 -14.38 40.59
C CYS A 51 -27.29 -13.19 39.62
N ASN A 52 -26.58 -12.09 39.92
CA ASN A 52 -26.20 -11.11 38.90
C ASN A 52 -24.99 -11.64 38.11
N GLY A 53 -25.23 -12.69 37.33
CA GLY A 53 -24.27 -13.20 36.37
C GLY A 53 -24.19 -12.27 35.17
N GLU A 54 -23.26 -11.32 35.20
CA GLU A 54 -22.67 -10.84 33.95
C GLU A 54 -22.10 -12.05 33.23
N LYS A 55 -22.79 -12.49 32.17
CA LYS A 55 -22.32 -13.58 31.32
C LYS A 55 -21.09 -13.12 30.56
N THR A 56 -19.92 -13.22 31.19
CA THR A 56 -18.65 -13.35 30.50
C THR A 56 -18.70 -14.64 29.69
N VAL A 57 -19.17 -14.53 28.45
CA VAL A 57 -19.18 -15.64 27.49
C VAL A 57 -17.73 -16.02 27.22
N GLN A 58 -17.25 -17.04 27.93
CA GLN A 58 -16.00 -17.70 27.61
C GLN A 58 -16.17 -18.38 26.24
N ILE A 59 -15.68 -17.72 25.19
CA ILE A 59 -15.55 -18.28 23.85
C ILE A 59 -14.34 -19.22 23.87
N SER A 60 -14.48 -20.35 24.55
CA SER A 60 -13.49 -21.43 24.59
C SER A 60 -13.80 -22.45 23.49
N GLY A 61 -13.36 -22.16 22.26
CA GLY A 61 -13.31 -23.18 21.20
C GLY A 61 -12.15 -24.14 21.43
N SER A 62 -12.14 -25.29 20.74
CA SER A 62 -10.96 -26.16 20.72
C SER A 62 -9.75 -25.46 20.07
N CYS A 63 -10.00 -24.60 19.08
CA CYS A 63 -9.01 -23.88 18.30
C CYS A 63 -8.00 -23.09 19.16
N GLN A 64 -8.46 -22.37 20.19
CA GLN A 64 -7.61 -21.54 21.06
C GLN A 64 -6.61 -22.35 21.89
N LYS A 65 -6.76 -23.68 22.01
CA LYS A 65 -5.78 -24.55 22.67
C LYS A 65 -4.46 -24.64 21.89
N CYS A 66 -4.49 -24.41 20.58
CA CYS A 66 -3.32 -24.43 19.70
C CYS A 66 -3.05 -23.06 19.06
N HIS A 67 -4.09 -22.27 18.79
CA HIS A 67 -4.01 -20.95 18.16
C HIS A 67 -4.22 -19.85 19.21
N MET A 68 -3.14 -19.44 19.87
CA MET A 68 -3.14 -18.35 20.85
C MET A 68 -3.21 -16.98 20.13
N LEU A 69 -4.42 -16.49 19.89
CA LEU A 69 -4.70 -15.27 19.14
C LEU A 69 -5.77 -14.44 19.86
N GLU A 70 -5.65 -13.11 19.79
CA GLU A 70 -6.69 -12.18 20.24
C GLU A 70 -7.42 -11.54 19.07
N THR A 71 -8.75 -11.43 19.17
CA THR A 71 -9.57 -10.61 18.27
C THR A 71 -10.05 -9.35 18.99
N ASP A 72 -10.47 -8.35 18.21
CA ASP A 72 -11.01 -7.11 18.74
C ASP A 72 -12.39 -7.33 19.39
N LYS A 73 -12.94 -6.29 20.01
CA LYS A 73 -14.21 -6.41 20.75
C LYS A 73 -15.40 -6.69 19.83
N GLN A 74 -15.35 -6.24 18.58
CA GLN A 74 -16.42 -6.36 17.60
C GLN A 74 -16.40 -7.73 16.90
N HIS A 75 -15.20 -8.29 16.67
CA HIS A 75 -15.01 -9.63 16.09
C HIS A 75 -14.69 -10.71 17.13
N ARG A 76 -15.18 -10.57 18.37
CA ARG A 76 -15.08 -11.60 19.42
C ARG A 76 -16.10 -12.71 19.20
N LEU A 77 -15.90 -13.47 18.13
CA LEU A 77 -16.75 -14.57 17.66
C LEU A 77 -16.01 -15.92 17.77
N GLN A 78 -16.72 -17.03 17.59
CA GLN A 78 -16.07 -18.34 17.42
C GLN A 78 -15.23 -18.35 16.13
N CYS A 79 -14.04 -18.96 16.16
CA CYS A 79 -13.11 -19.00 15.01
C CYS A 79 -13.79 -19.54 13.74
N THR A 80 -14.67 -20.54 13.91
CA THR A 80 -15.44 -21.20 12.85
C THR A 80 -16.45 -20.28 12.14
N HIS A 81 -16.82 -19.13 12.73
CA HIS A 81 -17.69 -18.16 12.07
C HIS A 81 -17.04 -17.57 10.81
N CYS A 82 -15.74 -17.28 10.89
CA CYS A 82 -14.97 -16.78 9.76
C CYS A 82 -14.27 -17.93 9.02
N HIS A 83 -13.53 -18.75 9.76
CA HIS A 83 -12.64 -19.77 9.19
C HIS A 83 -13.32 -21.11 8.89
N ARG A 84 -14.59 -21.32 9.23
CA ARG A 84 -15.26 -22.65 9.15
C ARG A 84 -14.43 -23.72 9.90
N GLY A 85 -14.50 -24.99 9.49
CA GLY A 85 -13.94 -26.12 10.24
C GLY A 85 -14.81 -26.55 11.43
N ASP A 86 -14.28 -27.44 12.26
CA ASP A 86 -14.99 -28.04 13.40
C ASP A 86 -14.27 -27.75 14.74
N ALA A 87 -14.87 -26.87 15.56
CA ALA A 87 -14.36 -26.51 16.89
C ALA A 87 -14.81 -27.45 18.03
N SER A 88 -15.54 -28.54 17.72
CA SER A 88 -15.96 -29.54 18.72
C SER A 88 -14.86 -30.56 19.02
N THR A 89 -13.94 -30.80 18.07
CA THR A 89 -12.82 -31.72 18.18
C THR A 89 -11.48 -31.00 18.38
N SER A 90 -10.53 -31.66 19.02
CA SER A 90 -9.13 -31.25 19.11
C SER A 90 -8.19 -32.07 18.20
N ASP A 91 -8.75 -32.99 17.42
CA ASP A 91 -8.00 -33.65 16.35
C ASP A 91 -7.72 -32.64 15.22
N LYS A 92 -6.47 -32.57 14.77
CA LYS A 92 -6.01 -31.57 13.79
C LYS A 92 -6.70 -31.72 12.44
N ASP A 93 -6.82 -32.94 11.93
CA ASP A 93 -7.27 -33.17 10.56
C ASP A 93 -8.80 -33.11 10.47
N LEU A 94 -9.50 -33.51 11.53
CA LEU A 94 -10.94 -33.33 11.65
C LEU A 94 -11.32 -31.85 11.89
N SER A 95 -10.64 -31.15 12.80
CA SER A 95 -10.95 -29.73 13.09
C SER A 95 -10.65 -28.80 11.91
N HIS A 96 -9.58 -29.08 11.16
CA HIS A 96 -9.21 -28.30 9.97
C HIS A 96 -9.99 -28.67 8.70
N LYS A 97 -10.83 -29.71 8.73
CA LYS A 97 -11.59 -30.16 7.56
C LYS A 97 -12.56 -29.06 7.09
N GLY A 98 -12.30 -28.52 5.90
CA GLY A 98 -13.12 -27.46 5.30
C GLY A 98 -12.84 -26.06 5.86
N ILE A 99 -11.69 -25.83 6.50
CA ILE A 99 -11.28 -24.48 6.90
C ILE A 99 -11.06 -23.58 5.67
N VAL A 100 -11.52 -22.33 5.81
CA VAL A 100 -11.21 -21.20 4.94
C VAL A 100 -10.00 -20.46 5.52
N ALA A 101 -8.84 -20.63 4.89
CA ALA A 101 -7.58 -20.00 5.34
C ALA A 101 -7.63 -18.46 5.26
N HIS A 102 -8.28 -17.93 4.22
CA HIS A 102 -8.37 -16.48 3.96
C HIS A 102 -9.84 -16.01 3.95
N PRO A 103 -10.50 -15.90 5.12
CA PRO A 103 -11.93 -15.63 5.19
C PRO A 103 -12.31 -14.20 4.78
N ALA A 104 -11.33 -13.29 4.74
CA ALA A 104 -11.47 -11.92 4.25
C ALA A 104 -11.23 -11.78 2.73
N HIS A 105 -10.88 -12.86 2.02
CA HIS A 105 -10.65 -12.85 0.58
C HIS A 105 -11.92 -12.40 -0.18
N PRO A 106 -11.79 -11.67 -1.30
CA PRO A 106 -12.93 -11.22 -2.11
C PRO A 106 -13.98 -12.28 -2.48
N GLU A 107 -13.61 -13.56 -2.65
CA GLU A 107 -14.56 -14.65 -2.90
C GLU A 107 -15.34 -15.08 -1.65
N GLN A 108 -14.78 -14.85 -0.46
CA GLN A 108 -15.34 -15.31 0.82
C GLN A 108 -16.09 -14.20 1.56
N MET A 109 -15.79 -12.92 1.30
CA MET A 109 -16.36 -11.78 2.03
C MET A 109 -17.90 -11.71 1.98
N THR A 110 -18.55 -12.22 0.94
CA THR A 110 -20.02 -12.28 0.86
C THR A 110 -20.59 -13.31 1.84
N ALA A 111 -19.91 -14.45 2.02
CA ALA A 111 -20.34 -15.49 2.96
C ALA A 111 -19.95 -15.14 4.41
N VAL A 112 -18.80 -14.51 4.63
CA VAL A 112 -18.23 -14.24 5.95
C VAL A 112 -18.60 -12.86 6.49
N CYS A 113 -18.41 -11.80 5.69
CA CYS A 113 -18.50 -10.42 6.18
C CYS A 113 -19.89 -9.80 5.96
N ALA A 114 -20.58 -10.15 4.87
CA ALA A 114 -21.88 -9.55 4.55
C ALA A 114 -23.00 -9.76 5.59
N PRO A 115 -23.07 -10.88 6.36
CA PRO A 115 -24.07 -11.03 7.42
C PRO A 115 -24.10 -9.88 8.44
N CYS A 116 -22.95 -9.24 8.71
CA CYS A 116 -22.83 -8.07 9.60
C CYS A 116 -22.54 -6.75 8.85
N HIS A 117 -22.01 -6.83 7.63
CA HIS A 117 -21.49 -5.67 6.87
C HIS A 117 -22.02 -5.59 5.42
N ALA A 118 -23.26 -6.06 5.18
CA ALA A 118 -23.89 -6.18 3.86
C ALA A 118 -23.71 -4.94 2.95
N GLU A 119 -23.91 -3.73 3.48
CA GLU A 119 -23.74 -2.50 2.71
C GLU A 119 -22.29 -2.26 2.27
N ILE A 120 -21.32 -2.54 3.15
CA ILE A 120 -19.90 -2.32 2.87
C ILE A 120 -19.45 -3.32 1.81
N VAL A 121 -19.84 -4.60 1.95
CA VAL A 121 -19.55 -5.64 0.96
C VAL A 121 -20.21 -5.34 -0.39
N ARG A 122 -21.44 -4.83 -0.40
CA ARG A 122 -22.14 -4.41 -1.63
C ARG A 122 -21.51 -3.19 -2.31
N ALA A 123 -20.94 -2.26 -1.53
CA ALA A 123 -20.38 -1.03 -2.07
C ALA A 123 -18.93 -1.22 -2.55
N ILE A 124 -18.09 -1.94 -1.78
CA ILE A 124 -16.65 -2.11 -2.07
C ILE A 124 -16.42 -2.75 -3.44
N THR A 125 -17.28 -3.68 -3.87
CA THR A 125 -17.19 -4.40 -5.15
C THR A 125 -17.20 -3.48 -6.37
N THR A 126 -17.74 -2.27 -6.26
CA THR A 126 -17.78 -1.27 -7.35
C THR A 126 -16.62 -0.26 -7.29
N THR A 127 -15.78 -0.30 -6.25
CA THR A 127 -14.70 0.66 -6.05
C THR A 127 -13.47 0.37 -6.92
N SER A 128 -12.62 1.38 -7.12
CA SER A 128 -11.36 1.21 -7.85
C SER A 128 -10.34 0.31 -7.16
N HIS A 129 -10.42 0.14 -5.83
CA HIS A 129 -9.55 -0.77 -5.08
C HIS A 129 -9.99 -2.24 -5.19
N PHE A 130 -11.18 -2.51 -5.74
CA PHE A 130 -11.71 -3.86 -5.92
C PHE A 130 -11.77 -4.29 -7.38
N THR A 131 -12.09 -3.36 -8.29
CA THR A 131 -12.18 -3.63 -9.73
C THR A 131 -10.89 -3.37 -10.48
N LEU A 132 -10.05 -2.46 -9.97
CA LEU A 132 -8.89 -1.86 -10.66
C LEU A 132 -9.20 -1.30 -12.08
N LYS A 133 -10.49 -1.13 -12.41
CA LYS A 133 -11.03 -0.97 -13.78
C LYS A 133 -10.28 0.08 -14.61
N ARG A 134 -10.06 1.28 -14.05
CA ARG A 134 -9.45 2.41 -14.78
C ARG A 134 -8.00 2.13 -15.17
N MET A 135 -7.23 1.45 -14.32
CA MET A 135 -5.83 1.13 -14.63
C MET A 135 -5.77 0.09 -15.73
N THR A 136 -6.46 -1.04 -15.54
CA THR A 136 -6.50 -2.14 -16.51
C THR A 136 -6.94 -1.64 -17.89
N ASN A 137 -8.11 -0.99 -17.98
CA ASN A 137 -8.60 -0.53 -19.29
C ASN A 137 -7.75 0.58 -19.91
N LYS A 138 -7.19 1.54 -19.14
CA LYS A 138 -6.27 2.53 -19.73
C LYS A 138 -5.01 1.89 -20.31
N THR A 139 -4.48 0.85 -19.68
CA THR A 139 -3.34 0.08 -20.20
C THR A 139 -3.74 -0.73 -21.43
N ARG A 140 -4.82 -1.54 -21.38
CA ARG A 140 -5.30 -2.34 -22.51
C ARG A 140 -5.63 -1.49 -23.74
N GLN A 141 -6.33 -0.37 -23.56
CA GLN A 141 -6.65 0.59 -24.62
C GLN A 141 -5.41 1.28 -25.20
N ALA A 142 -4.28 1.29 -24.49
CA ALA A 142 -3.01 1.80 -25.01
C ALA A 142 -2.34 0.80 -25.98
N PHE A 143 -2.75 -0.47 -25.97
CA PHE A 143 -2.29 -1.55 -26.86
C PHE A 143 -3.41 -2.08 -27.78
N GLY A 144 -4.48 -1.30 -27.98
CA GLY A 144 -5.49 -1.56 -29.01
C GLY A 144 -6.84 -2.11 -28.54
N ALA A 145 -7.07 -2.33 -27.24
CA ALA A 145 -8.39 -2.76 -26.78
C ALA A 145 -9.48 -1.71 -27.08
N THR A 146 -10.57 -2.16 -27.70
CA THR A 146 -11.80 -1.40 -27.96
C THR A 146 -12.82 -1.56 -26.84
N GLU A 147 -12.88 -2.74 -26.21
CA GLU A 147 -13.83 -3.07 -25.15
C GLU A 147 -13.28 -2.82 -23.75
N GLU A 148 -14.14 -2.37 -22.83
CA GLU A 148 -13.79 -2.22 -21.42
C GLU A 148 -14.22 -3.43 -20.58
N LEU A 149 -13.28 -3.94 -19.79
CA LEU A 149 -13.57 -4.90 -18.72
C LEU A 149 -14.27 -4.18 -17.56
N ALA A 150 -15.18 -4.86 -16.86
CA ALA A 150 -15.74 -4.38 -15.61
C ALA A 150 -14.74 -4.51 -14.45
N SER A 151 -13.91 -5.56 -14.48
CA SER A 151 -12.90 -5.88 -13.45
C SER A 151 -11.60 -6.40 -14.06
N PHE A 152 -10.47 -6.15 -13.40
CA PHE A 152 -9.18 -6.75 -13.77
C PHE A 152 -9.19 -8.28 -13.78
N THR A 153 -10.07 -8.92 -13.00
CA THR A 153 -10.28 -10.39 -12.98
C THR A 153 -10.73 -10.95 -14.32
N GLU A 154 -11.27 -10.10 -15.21
CA GLU A 154 -11.76 -10.47 -16.54
C GLU A 154 -10.68 -10.32 -17.63
N THR A 155 -9.46 -9.90 -17.27
CA THR A 155 -8.33 -9.83 -18.20
C THR A 155 -8.06 -11.23 -18.75
N PRO A 156 -8.11 -11.49 -20.08
CA PRO A 156 -7.97 -12.84 -20.60
C PRO A 156 -6.60 -13.48 -20.33
N GLU A 157 -6.54 -14.81 -20.33
CA GLU A 157 -5.31 -15.62 -20.15
C GLU A 157 -4.80 -16.06 -21.52
N HIS A 158 -3.56 -15.72 -21.87
CA HIS A 158 -2.94 -16.05 -23.16
C HIS A 158 -1.63 -16.82 -22.92
N ALA A 159 -1.57 -18.09 -23.30
CA ALA A 159 -0.35 -18.89 -23.16
C ALA A 159 0.76 -18.39 -24.12
N GLU A 160 0.37 -18.15 -25.38
CA GLU A 160 1.22 -17.70 -26.47
C GLU A 160 0.53 -16.49 -27.13
N PRO A 161 0.84 -15.25 -26.69
CA PRO A 161 0.24 -14.03 -27.24
C PRO A 161 0.51 -13.83 -28.74
N GLU A 162 -0.55 -13.66 -29.53
CA GLU A 162 -0.43 -13.44 -30.98
C GLU A 162 -0.37 -11.96 -31.37
N ASN A 163 -0.72 -11.05 -30.45
CA ASN A 163 -0.72 -9.61 -30.70
C ASN A 163 -0.42 -8.76 -29.44
N ASN A 164 -0.25 -7.45 -29.66
CA ASN A 164 0.11 -6.47 -28.63
C ASN A 164 -0.85 -6.41 -27.44
N LEU A 165 -2.15 -6.64 -27.65
CA LEU A 165 -3.13 -6.60 -26.57
C LEU A 165 -2.99 -7.83 -25.67
N GLU A 166 -2.82 -9.00 -26.27
CA GLU A 166 -2.63 -10.27 -25.55
C GLU A 166 -1.32 -10.27 -24.76
N LEU A 167 -0.27 -9.67 -25.32
CA LEU A 167 1.03 -9.52 -24.67
C LEU A 167 0.94 -8.59 -23.43
N VAL A 168 0.18 -7.50 -23.51
CA VAL A 168 -0.03 -6.64 -22.33
C VAL A 168 -0.99 -7.26 -21.31
N ASP A 169 -1.96 -8.07 -21.74
CA ASP A 169 -2.84 -8.83 -20.85
C ASP A 169 -2.05 -9.87 -20.04
N ASP A 170 -1.11 -10.57 -20.68
CA ASP A 170 -0.15 -11.46 -20.01
C ASP A 170 0.77 -10.72 -19.01
N LEU A 171 1.36 -9.58 -19.43
CA LEU A 171 2.15 -8.72 -18.53
C LEU A 171 1.34 -8.27 -17.31
N LEU A 172 0.10 -7.81 -17.54
CA LEU A 172 -0.79 -7.33 -16.48
C LEU A 172 -1.06 -8.45 -15.46
N ARG A 173 -1.38 -9.64 -15.94
CA ARG A 173 -1.68 -10.82 -15.11
C ARG A 173 -0.46 -11.29 -14.32
N ARG A 174 0.70 -11.46 -14.93
CA ARG A 174 1.89 -12.03 -14.25
C ARG A 174 2.72 -11.01 -13.47
N ARG A 175 2.74 -9.73 -13.89
CA ARG A 175 3.60 -8.71 -13.25
C ARG A 175 2.86 -7.60 -12.50
N CYS A 176 1.65 -7.21 -12.89
CA CYS A 176 1.01 -6.01 -12.32
C CYS A 176 -0.01 -6.32 -11.22
N PHE A 177 -0.84 -7.35 -11.35
CA PHE A 177 -1.96 -7.59 -10.42
C PHE A 177 -1.56 -8.14 -9.04
N ARG A 178 -0.28 -8.42 -8.80
CA ARG A 178 0.24 -8.98 -7.53
C ARG A 178 0.00 -8.12 -6.27
N CYS A 179 -0.20 -6.81 -6.40
CA CYS A 179 -0.45 -5.90 -5.27
C CYS A 179 -1.95 -5.65 -5.02
N HIS A 180 -2.84 -6.33 -5.75
CA HIS A 180 -4.28 -6.12 -5.66
C HIS A 180 -4.92 -6.98 -4.56
N LEU A 181 -6.15 -6.63 -4.12
CA LEU A 181 -6.81 -7.24 -2.95
C LEU A 181 -7.07 -8.76 -3.01
N PHE A 182 -6.86 -9.39 -4.15
CA PHE A 182 -6.97 -10.85 -4.33
C PHE A 182 -5.65 -11.58 -4.02
N SER A 183 -4.53 -10.84 -3.99
CA SER A 183 -3.18 -11.32 -3.67
C SER A 183 -2.77 -10.90 -2.26
N SER A 184 -1.74 -11.57 -1.72
CA SER A 184 -1.10 -11.23 -0.44
C SER A 184 0.15 -10.34 -0.60
N GLY A 185 0.39 -9.81 -1.80
CA GLY A 185 1.57 -9.00 -2.14
C GLY A 185 2.82 -9.83 -2.46
N ASP A 186 3.89 -9.14 -2.90
CA ASP A 186 5.25 -9.71 -2.85
C ASP A 186 5.63 -9.95 -1.38
N ARG A 187 6.49 -10.93 -1.09
CA ARG A 187 6.92 -11.26 0.29
C ARG A 187 8.17 -10.50 0.74
N TYR A 188 8.30 -9.23 0.39
CA TYR A 188 9.28 -8.34 1.05
C TYR A 188 8.71 -7.87 2.41
N PRO A 189 9.57 -7.48 3.38
CA PRO A 189 9.14 -7.25 4.76
C PRO A 189 7.98 -6.28 4.99
N ALA A 190 7.81 -5.27 4.13
CA ALA A 190 6.74 -4.28 4.22
C ALA A 190 5.70 -4.35 3.08
N THR A 191 5.80 -5.33 2.17
CA THR A 191 4.86 -5.49 1.03
C THR A 191 3.86 -6.63 1.22
N GLY A 192 4.15 -7.58 2.10
CA GLY A 192 3.20 -8.63 2.45
C GLY A 192 1.97 -8.08 3.15
N HIS A 193 0.77 -8.47 2.70
CA HIS A 193 -0.50 -8.03 3.25
C HIS A 193 -1.58 -9.12 3.21
N GLY A 194 -2.68 -8.92 3.93
CA GLY A 194 -3.86 -9.79 3.83
C GLY A 194 -4.62 -9.59 2.53
N GLN A 195 -5.64 -10.41 2.29
CA GLN A 195 -6.54 -10.31 1.14
C GLN A 195 -7.86 -9.64 1.53
N GLY A 196 -8.50 -8.97 0.57
CA GLY A 196 -9.77 -8.26 0.72
C GLY A 196 -9.78 -7.33 1.95
N CYS A 197 -10.72 -7.56 2.88
CA CYS A 197 -10.84 -6.73 4.08
C CYS A 197 -9.58 -6.76 4.97
N ALA A 198 -8.85 -7.88 5.00
CA ALA A 198 -7.65 -8.04 5.81
C ALA A 198 -6.45 -7.24 5.28
N ALA A 199 -6.42 -6.89 3.99
CA ALA A 199 -5.35 -6.08 3.39
C ALA A 199 -5.16 -4.74 4.12
N CYS A 200 -6.27 -4.09 4.47
CA CYS A 200 -6.27 -2.81 5.18
C CYS A 200 -6.44 -2.98 6.70
N HIS A 201 -7.32 -3.89 7.15
CA HIS A 201 -7.76 -3.91 8.53
C HIS A 201 -6.94 -4.79 9.48
N LEU A 202 -6.06 -5.68 8.98
CA LEU A 202 -5.25 -6.57 9.80
C LEU A 202 -3.73 -6.27 9.71
N PRO A 203 -3.05 -6.13 10.86
CA PRO A 203 -1.84 -6.83 11.30
C PRO A 203 -0.77 -7.45 10.37
N TYR A 204 -0.33 -6.97 9.20
CA TYR A 204 0.80 -7.63 8.46
C TYR A 204 2.20 -7.00 8.57
N TYR A 205 3.22 -7.83 8.79
CA TYR A 205 4.65 -7.52 8.63
C TYR A 205 5.43 -8.80 8.33
N ASP A 206 6.52 -8.71 7.57
CA ASP A 206 7.36 -9.84 7.14
C ASP A 206 6.59 -10.99 6.45
N GLY A 207 5.55 -10.62 5.68
CA GLY A 207 4.64 -11.58 5.04
C GLY A 207 3.73 -12.36 6.00
N ALA A 208 3.81 -12.10 7.30
CA ALA A 208 3.07 -12.78 8.36
C ALA A 208 2.02 -11.87 9.02
N LEU A 209 1.02 -12.50 9.64
CA LEU A 209 -0.04 -11.84 10.40
C LEU A 209 0.41 -11.67 11.87
N GLU A 210 0.77 -10.44 12.26
CA GLU A 210 1.15 -10.03 13.61
C GLU A 210 -0.02 -10.13 14.62
N ASP A 211 -1.25 -9.83 14.19
CA ASP A 211 -2.40 -9.61 15.09
C ASP A 211 -3.75 -9.83 14.37
N HIS A 212 -4.72 -10.46 15.04
CA HIS A 212 -6.08 -10.71 14.52
C HIS A 212 -7.12 -9.63 14.91
N ARG A 213 -6.70 -8.55 15.59
CA ARG A 213 -7.57 -7.40 15.91
C ARG A 213 -7.78 -6.51 14.67
N PHE A 214 -9.02 -6.42 14.19
CA PHE A 214 -9.38 -5.51 13.11
C PHE A 214 -9.29 -4.05 13.59
N SER A 215 -8.59 -3.21 12.84
CA SER A 215 -8.37 -1.80 13.20
C SER A 215 -8.61 -0.85 12.02
N SER A 216 -8.61 0.46 12.28
CA SER A 216 -8.44 1.43 11.19
C SER A 216 -7.00 1.32 10.66
N PRO A 217 -6.77 1.29 9.34
CA PRO A 217 -5.43 1.17 8.77
C PRO A 217 -4.53 2.33 9.22
N ASP A 218 -3.25 2.01 9.47
CA ASP A 218 -2.17 2.98 9.46
C ASP A 218 -1.58 3.09 8.04
N ASP A 219 -0.62 4.00 7.85
CA ASP A 219 -0.01 4.21 6.53
C ASP A 219 0.84 3.02 6.06
N ARG A 220 1.25 2.10 6.96
CA ARG A 220 1.93 0.86 6.54
C ARG A 220 0.99 -0.04 5.73
N ARG A 221 -0.30 -0.05 6.07
CA ARG A 221 -1.39 -0.73 5.32
C ARG A 221 -1.78 -0.05 4.00
N CYS A 222 -1.22 1.13 3.72
CA CYS A 222 -1.28 1.76 2.39
C CYS A 222 0.03 1.51 1.62
N LEU A 223 1.17 1.60 2.32
CA LEU A 223 2.52 1.39 1.76
C LEU A 223 2.78 -0.05 1.33
N SER A 224 2.06 -1.05 1.84
CA SER A 224 2.18 -2.45 1.37
C SER A 224 1.77 -2.65 -0.09
N CYS A 225 1.00 -1.71 -0.68
CA CYS A 225 0.59 -1.74 -2.09
C CYS A 225 1.06 -0.50 -2.86
N HIS A 226 1.18 0.66 -2.21
CA HIS A 226 1.57 1.95 -2.82
C HIS A 226 3.06 2.28 -2.63
N TYR A 227 3.93 1.28 -2.73
CA TYR A 227 5.41 1.40 -2.70
C TYR A 227 6.00 1.35 -4.11
N GLY A 228 7.20 1.93 -4.31
CA GLY A 228 7.89 1.85 -5.61
C GLY A 228 7.31 2.81 -6.64
N ASN A 229 7.68 4.08 -6.57
CA ASN A 229 7.21 5.18 -7.41
C ASN A 229 5.66 5.23 -7.63
N TYR A 230 4.90 5.04 -6.56
CA TYR A 230 3.45 5.31 -6.47
C TYR A 230 3.13 6.26 -5.29
N THR A 231 1.86 6.63 -5.16
CA THR A 231 1.31 7.62 -4.21
C THR A 231 1.82 7.56 -2.76
N GLY A 232 2.04 6.36 -2.21
CA GLY A 232 2.53 6.22 -0.84
C GLY A 232 4.00 6.65 -0.70
N PHE A 233 4.80 6.38 -1.72
CA PHE A 233 6.19 6.83 -1.82
C PHE A 233 6.28 8.34 -2.06
N ASP A 234 5.44 8.93 -2.92
CA ASP A 234 5.30 10.40 -3.01
C ASP A 234 5.07 11.02 -1.61
N TYR A 235 4.02 10.55 -0.92
CA TYR A 235 3.59 11.09 0.38
C TYR A 235 4.69 11.04 1.44
N TYR A 236 5.49 9.97 1.43
CA TYR A 236 6.60 9.76 2.35
C TYR A 236 7.95 10.33 1.88
N GLY A 237 8.01 11.02 0.74
CA GLY A 237 9.26 11.61 0.26
C GLY A 237 10.23 10.57 -0.30
N ARG A 238 9.78 9.53 -0.99
CA ARG A 238 10.62 8.40 -1.42
C ARG A 238 10.62 8.25 -2.93
N PHE A 239 11.81 8.13 -3.52
CA PHE A 239 12.01 7.78 -4.92
C PHE A 239 12.80 6.49 -5.04
N GLU A 240 12.21 5.44 -5.62
CA GLU A 240 12.83 4.13 -5.82
C GLU A 240 14.08 4.24 -6.71
N HIS A 241 15.21 3.66 -6.27
CA HIS A 241 16.47 3.68 -7.01
C HIS A 241 16.36 3.00 -8.39
N ASP A 242 17.28 3.34 -9.29
CA ASP A 242 17.52 2.56 -10.52
C ASP A 242 17.78 1.08 -10.19
N TYR A 243 17.42 0.17 -11.09
CA TYR A 243 17.43 -1.28 -10.80
C TYR A 243 18.80 -1.94 -10.96
N ASN A 244 19.65 -1.41 -11.85
CA ASN A 244 21.04 -1.85 -11.92
C ASN A 244 21.73 -1.58 -10.57
N ARG A 245 22.34 -2.62 -10.00
CA ARG A 245 23.10 -2.57 -8.73
C ARG A 245 24.11 -1.43 -8.67
N GLU A 246 24.69 -1.03 -9.80
CA GLU A 246 25.70 0.04 -9.91
C GLU A 246 25.15 1.46 -9.70
N TYR A 247 23.82 1.61 -9.59
CA TYR A 247 23.16 2.89 -9.32
C TYR A 247 22.39 2.89 -8.00
N ARG A 248 22.70 1.93 -7.10
CA ARG A 248 22.00 1.70 -5.83
C ARG A 248 22.90 1.91 -4.63
N THR A 249 23.39 3.14 -4.48
CA THR A 249 24.25 3.53 -3.36
C THR A 249 23.43 3.76 -2.07
N PRO A 250 24.00 3.58 -0.87
CA PRO A 250 25.39 3.17 -0.60
C PRO A 250 25.64 1.68 -0.84
N TYR A 251 26.81 1.36 -1.41
CA TYR A 251 27.31 -0.01 -1.42
C TYR A 251 27.74 -0.40 -0.01
N THR A 252 27.04 -1.35 0.60
CA THR A 252 27.41 -1.88 1.92
C THR A 252 28.30 -3.11 1.74
N THR A 253 29.45 -3.11 2.42
CA THR A 253 30.46 -4.19 2.31
C THR A 253 30.42 -5.19 3.48
N THR A 254 29.61 -4.92 4.50
CA THR A 254 29.59 -5.68 5.77
C THR A 254 28.20 -6.12 6.23
N GLU A 255 27.13 -5.47 5.76
CA GLU A 255 25.74 -5.74 6.14
C GLU A 255 24.84 -5.61 4.90
N GLU A 256 23.73 -6.35 4.81
CA GLU A 256 22.75 -6.14 3.75
C GLU A 256 22.00 -4.81 3.97
N HIS A 257 21.93 -3.96 2.94
CA HIS A 257 21.09 -2.76 3.02
C HIS A 257 19.60 -3.16 3.06
N PRO A 258 18.81 -2.70 4.05
CA PRO A 258 17.43 -3.16 4.22
C PRO A 258 16.53 -2.70 3.08
N ARG A 259 15.96 -3.66 2.33
CA ARG A 259 15.00 -3.44 1.23
C ARG A 259 13.59 -3.89 1.61
N PRO A 260 12.90 -3.24 2.58
CA PRO A 260 11.58 -3.68 3.04
C PRO A 260 10.50 -3.62 1.94
N TYR A 261 10.72 -2.82 0.89
CA TYR A 261 9.86 -2.68 -0.29
C TYR A 261 10.46 -3.32 -1.55
N GLY A 262 11.47 -4.18 -1.40
CA GLY A 262 12.17 -4.87 -2.48
C GLY A 262 13.26 -4.08 -3.20
N VAL A 263 13.12 -2.75 -3.28
CA VAL A 263 14.14 -1.84 -3.83
C VAL A 263 14.38 -0.70 -2.84
N GLU A 264 15.62 -0.23 -2.78
CA GLU A 264 16.08 0.95 -2.05
C GLU A 264 15.46 2.23 -2.63
N PHE A 265 15.55 3.33 -1.89
CA PHE A 265 14.98 4.61 -2.30
C PHE A 265 15.77 5.81 -1.81
N HIS A 266 15.82 6.86 -2.62
CA HIS A 266 16.27 8.18 -2.22
C HIS A 266 15.23 8.80 -1.30
N GLN A 267 15.66 9.34 -0.16
CA GLN A 267 14.80 10.11 0.74
C GLN A 267 14.82 11.58 0.30
N LEU A 268 13.76 11.97 -0.40
CA LEU A 268 13.40 13.32 -0.82
C LEU A 268 12.50 14.00 0.24
N SER A 269 12.01 15.20 -0.05
CA SER A 269 11.04 15.90 0.79
C SER A 269 9.67 15.21 0.77
N SER A 270 9.12 14.89 1.94
CA SER A 270 7.78 14.33 2.08
C SER A 270 6.69 15.42 1.98
N ASP A 271 5.42 15.01 1.81
CA ASP A 271 4.29 15.94 1.78
C ASP A 271 4.15 16.74 3.09
N ILE A 272 3.81 18.03 3.00
CA ILE A 272 3.63 18.89 4.17
C ILE A 272 2.56 18.38 5.16
N HIS A 273 1.56 17.62 4.68
CA HIS A 273 0.57 16.96 5.54
C HIS A 273 1.19 15.78 6.29
N GLN A 274 2.03 14.98 5.62
CA GLN A 274 2.80 13.90 6.21
C GLN A 274 3.78 14.43 7.27
N GLN A 275 4.52 15.50 6.95
CA GLN A 275 5.43 16.18 7.89
C GLN A 275 4.70 16.70 9.14
N LYS A 276 3.43 17.13 9.00
CA LYS A 276 2.61 17.55 10.13
C LYS A 276 2.04 16.39 10.95
N GLY A 277 2.13 15.15 10.45
CA GLY A 277 1.74 13.92 11.14
C GLY A 277 0.35 13.40 10.76
N MET A 278 -0.25 13.89 9.67
CA MET A 278 -1.47 13.30 9.11
C MET A 278 -1.19 11.91 8.52
N LEU A 279 -2.23 11.09 8.47
CA LEU A 279 -2.23 9.77 7.84
C LEU A 279 -2.89 9.83 6.46
N CYS A 280 -2.65 8.83 5.61
CA CYS A 280 -3.37 8.66 4.34
C CYS A 280 -4.89 8.73 4.53
N ILE A 281 -5.41 8.10 5.60
CA ILE A 281 -6.85 8.08 5.94
C ILE A 281 -7.40 9.34 6.64
N ASP A 282 -6.60 10.40 6.78
CA ASP A 282 -7.13 11.75 7.08
C ASP A 282 -7.72 12.40 5.82
N CYS A 283 -7.15 12.11 4.63
CA CYS A 283 -7.69 12.53 3.33
C CYS A 283 -8.56 11.43 2.70
N HIS A 284 -8.09 10.18 2.72
CA HIS A 284 -8.76 9.02 2.14
C HIS A 284 -9.68 8.35 3.16
N SER A 285 -10.85 8.96 3.40
CA SER A 285 -11.84 8.41 4.33
C SER A 285 -12.36 7.02 3.89
N GLY A 286 -12.80 6.20 4.86
CA GLY A 286 -13.44 4.92 4.56
C GLY A 286 -14.69 5.03 3.67
N GLU A 287 -15.39 6.17 3.71
CA GLU A 287 -16.50 6.46 2.80
C GLU A 287 -16.02 6.55 1.33
N ALA A 288 -14.92 7.27 1.10
CA ALA A 288 -14.31 7.40 -0.22
C ALA A 288 -13.65 6.11 -0.71
N LEU A 289 -13.00 5.35 0.19
CA LEU A 289 -12.26 4.14 -0.14
C LEU A 289 -13.16 2.91 -0.34
N MET A 290 -14.15 2.71 0.55
CA MET A 290 -14.92 1.47 0.65
C MET A 290 -16.36 1.60 0.12
N ARG A 291 -16.91 2.82 0.06
CA ARG A 291 -18.29 3.08 -0.37
C ARG A 291 -18.40 3.93 -1.65
N GLY A 292 -17.27 4.29 -2.26
CA GLY A 292 -17.25 5.09 -3.49
C GLY A 292 -17.62 6.56 -3.30
N GLY A 293 -17.62 7.06 -2.05
CA GLY A 293 -17.96 8.43 -1.72
C GLY A 293 -16.98 9.49 -2.26
N ALA A 294 -17.32 10.75 -2.03
CA ALA A 294 -16.55 11.89 -2.54
C ALA A 294 -15.07 11.86 -2.10
N LYS A 295 -14.17 12.00 -3.07
CA LYS A 295 -12.72 12.06 -2.86
C LYS A 295 -12.32 13.42 -2.26
N ALA A 296 -11.27 13.43 -1.45
CA ALA A 296 -10.67 14.67 -0.98
C ALA A 296 -10.11 15.50 -2.15
N SER A 297 -10.20 16.83 -2.02
CA SER A 297 -9.63 17.78 -2.96
C SER A 297 -8.96 18.93 -2.20
N CYS A 298 -7.97 19.57 -2.82
CA CYS A 298 -7.26 20.71 -2.23
C CYS A 298 -8.25 21.83 -1.87
N ALA A 299 -9.13 22.21 -2.80
CA ALA A 299 -10.14 23.24 -2.60
C ALA A 299 -11.12 22.90 -1.46
N GLY A 300 -11.52 21.64 -1.30
CA GLY A 300 -12.44 21.22 -0.25
C GLY A 300 -11.93 21.49 1.18
N CYS A 301 -10.61 21.54 1.38
CA CYS A 301 -10.00 21.93 2.66
C CYS A 301 -9.48 23.37 2.68
N HIS A 302 -9.01 23.92 1.56
CA HIS A 302 -8.27 25.19 1.53
C HIS A 302 -9.05 26.39 0.97
N ASP A 303 -10.11 26.19 0.17
CA ASP A 303 -10.93 27.29 -0.34
C ASP A 303 -12.07 27.61 0.65
N ARG A 304 -12.14 28.87 1.10
CA ARG A 304 -13.22 29.37 1.97
C ARG A 304 -14.61 29.21 1.35
N ARG A 305 -14.72 29.29 0.02
CA ARG A 305 -16.00 29.17 -0.70
C ARG A 305 -16.53 27.74 -0.63
N GLU A 306 -15.66 26.74 -0.79
CA GLU A 306 -16.05 25.33 -0.66
C GLU A 306 -16.34 24.95 0.79
N LEU A 307 -15.49 25.38 1.73
CA LEU A 307 -15.73 25.19 3.17
C LEU A 307 -17.03 25.84 3.66
N ALA A 308 -17.46 26.95 3.05
CA ALA A 308 -18.74 27.59 3.36
C ALA A 308 -19.95 26.81 2.83
N LYS A 309 -19.81 26.08 1.71
CA LYS A 309 -20.85 25.18 1.19
C LYS A 309 -20.93 23.90 2.02
N ARG A 310 -19.79 23.27 2.32
CA ARG A 310 -19.72 21.99 3.05
C ARG A 310 -18.35 21.81 3.71
N LEU A 311 -18.34 21.54 5.02
CA LEU A 311 -17.13 21.12 5.72
C LEU A 311 -16.78 19.65 5.41
N PRO A 312 -15.51 19.33 5.12
CA PRO A 312 -15.04 17.94 5.08
C PRO A 312 -15.19 17.23 6.43
N PRO A 313 -15.19 15.89 6.45
CA PRO A 313 -15.18 15.13 7.70
C PRO A 313 -14.05 15.58 8.62
N LYS A 314 -14.34 15.69 9.93
CA LYS A 314 -13.38 16.10 10.98
C LYS A 314 -12.85 17.53 10.85
N VAL A 315 -13.39 18.36 9.95
CA VAL A 315 -13.11 19.81 9.90
C VAL A 315 -14.20 20.57 10.66
N LYS A 316 -13.81 21.49 11.54
CA LYS A 316 -14.70 22.40 12.27
C LYS A 316 -14.30 23.87 12.06
N LYS A 317 -15.27 24.76 12.02
CA LYS A 317 -15.03 26.22 12.08
C LYS A 317 -14.85 26.64 13.54
N THR A 318 -13.82 27.42 13.82
CA THR A 318 -13.49 27.97 15.14
C THR A 318 -13.25 29.47 15.04
N ALA A 319 -13.12 30.17 16.18
CA ALA A 319 -12.72 31.58 16.21
C ALA A 319 -11.36 31.86 15.54
N LYS A 320 -10.45 30.87 15.49
CA LYS A 320 -9.12 30.98 14.87
C LYS A 320 -9.12 30.63 13.37
N GLY A 321 -10.24 30.19 12.81
CA GLY A 321 -10.34 29.65 11.45
C GLY A 321 -10.80 28.19 11.42
N PHE A 322 -10.55 27.49 10.32
CA PHE A 322 -10.96 26.09 10.13
C PHE A 322 -9.88 25.15 10.69
N VAL A 323 -10.30 24.14 11.45
CA VAL A 323 -9.41 23.20 12.14
C VAL A 323 -9.79 21.77 11.76
N LEU A 324 -8.81 21.00 11.27
CA LEU A 324 -8.92 19.56 11.05
C LEU A 324 -8.46 18.81 12.31
N SER A 325 -9.23 17.83 12.77
CA SER A 325 -8.82 16.87 13.81
C SER A 325 -8.37 15.55 13.18
N SER A 326 -7.05 15.29 13.16
CA SER A 326 -6.48 14.10 12.51
C SER A 326 -6.87 12.79 13.20
N ARG A 327 -6.62 11.65 12.55
CA ARG A 327 -6.84 10.29 13.08
C ARG A 327 -5.97 10.01 14.31
N LYS A 328 -4.84 10.68 14.45
CA LYS A 328 -3.98 10.68 15.66
C LYS A 328 -4.44 11.68 16.74
N GLY A 329 -5.60 12.32 16.58
CA GLY A 329 -6.16 13.27 17.56
C GLY A 329 -5.50 14.65 17.56
N LYS A 330 -4.52 14.91 16.68
CA LYS A 330 -3.83 16.20 16.57
C LYS A 330 -4.71 17.21 15.82
N GLU A 331 -4.84 18.42 16.36
CA GLU A 331 -5.53 19.51 15.69
C GLU A 331 -4.59 20.27 14.74
N HIS A 332 -5.08 20.60 13.56
CA HIS A 332 -4.36 21.33 12.52
C HIS A 332 -5.19 22.52 12.07
N LEU A 333 -4.70 23.74 12.30
CA LEU A 333 -5.26 24.93 11.67
C LEU A 333 -5.00 24.86 10.16
N ILE A 334 -6.07 24.91 9.37
CA ILE A 334 -6.00 24.74 7.91
C ILE A 334 -5.64 26.10 7.28
N PRO A 335 -4.53 26.19 6.50
CA PRO A 335 -4.23 27.40 5.75
C PRO A 335 -5.27 27.58 4.64
N ILE A 336 -5.73 28.80 4.44
CA ILE A 336 -6.67 29.15 3.38
C ILE A 336 -5.90 29.75 2.18
N LEU A 337 -6.45 29.58 0.98
CA LEU A 337 -5.99 30.27 -0.22
C LEU A 337 -6.09 31.80 -0.04
N THR A 338 -4.96 32.48 0.19
CA THR A 338 -4.89 33.94 0.34
C THR A 338 -3.94 34.63 -0.63
N ASP A 339 -3.03 33.87 -1.27
CA ASP A 339 -2.11 34.43 -2.27
C ASP A 339 -2.87 34.83 -3.56
N PRO A 340 -2.61 36.00 -4.16
CA PRO A 340 -3.24 36.45 -5.40
C PRO A 340 -3.16 35.44 -6.56
N ALA A 341 -2.12 34.60 -6.61
CA ALA A 341 -1.97 33.55 -7.63
C ALA A 341 -3.17 32.59 -7.67
N HIS A 342 -3.86 32.35 -6.55
CA HIS A 342 -5.07 31.51 -6.52
C HIS A 342 -6.25 32.14 -7.26
N SER A 343 -6.33 33.47 -7.31
CA SER A 343 -7.37 34.18 -8.05
C SER A 343 -7.04 34.27 -9.55
N ILE A 344 -5.75 34.38 -9.88
CA ILE A 344 -5.26 34.47 -11.27
C ILE A 344 -5.33 33.10 -11.96
N TYR A 345 -4.91 32.04 -11.27
CA TYR A 345 -4.69 30.72 -11.87
C TYR A 345 -5.67 29.64 -11.37
N GLY A 346 -6.51 29.90 -10.36
CA GLY A 346 -7.30 28.86 -9.69
C GLY A 346 -8.32 28.12 -10.57
N GLU A 347 -8.73 28.72 -11.69
CA GLU A 347 -9.62 28.05 -12.65
C GLU A 347 -8.85 27.34 -13.78
N THR A 348 -7.63 27.78 -14.11
CA THR A 348 -6.85 27.33 -15.28
C THR A 348 -5.65 26.44 -14.93
N VAL A 349 -5.27 26.33 -13.65
CA VAL A 349 -4.09 25.59 -13.18
C VAL A 349 -4.43 24.74 -11.95
N SER A 350 -4.04 23.48 -11.97
CA SER A 350 -4.16 22.58 -10.81
C SER A 350 -3.16 22.95 -9.71
N CYS A 351 -3.54 22.75 -8.44
CA CYS A 351 -2.69 23.14 -7.31
C CYS A 351 -1.27 22.54 -7.36
N GLN A 352 -1.13 21.27 -7.79
CA GLN A 352 0.18 20.61 -7.80
C GLN A 352 1.15 21.15 -8.87
N ALA A 353 0.68 21.82 -9.93
CA ALA A 353 1.58 22.47 -10.89
C ALA A 353 2.49 23.52 -10.22
N CYS A 354 1.99 24.17 -9.16
CA CYS A 354 2.72 25.13 -8.33
C CYS A 354 3.29 24.50 -7.04
N HIS A 355 2.53 23.60 -6.39
CA HIS A 355 2.80 23.13 -5.03
C HIS A 355 3.59 21.82 -4.91
N ALA A 356 3.68 21.00 -5.97
CA ALA A 356 4.51 19.81 -5.93
C ALA A 356 5.98 20.21 -5.72
N GLN A 357 6.68 19.54 -4.80
CA GLN A 357 8.11 19.77 -4.58
C GLN A 357 8.99 19.02 -5.59
N TRP A 358 8.50 17.86 -6.06
CA TRP A 358 9.15 16.98 -7.04
C TRP A 358 8.10 16.02 -7.62
N SER A 359 8.42 15.29 -8.70
CA SER A 359 7.46 14.39 -9.38
C SER A 359 8.16 13.20 -10.05
N PHE A 360 7.64 11.99 -9.86
CA PHE A 360 8.13 10.80 -10.58
C PHE A 360 8.18 11.01 -12.11
N THR A 361 9.38 10.92 -12.68
CA THR A 361 9.65 11.05 -14.12
C THR A 361 10.42 9.82 -14.62
N ASP A 362 9.79 8.64 -14.49
CA ASP A 362 10.31 7.36 -15.01
C ASP A 362 9.99 7.21 -16.51
N ARG A 363 10.95 7.52 -17.39
CA ARG A 363 10.77 7.45 -18.85
C ARG A 363 11.22 6.10 -19.41
N GLY A 364 10.58 5.66 -20.49
CA GLY A 364 10.85 4.41 -21.20
C GLY A 364 10.78 3.19 -20.28
N LYS A 365 9.58 2.76 -19.88
CA LYS A 365 9.41 1.56 -19.04
C LYS A 365 9.44 0.33 -19.93
N TYR A 366 10.56 -0.36 -19.95
CA TYR A 366 10.75 -1.58 -20.73
C TYR A 366 10.28 -2.79 -19.93
N PHE A 367 9.57 -3.69 -20.60
CA PHE A 367 9.23 -5.01 -20.11
C PHE A 367 9.66 -6.02 -21.17
N LEU A 368 10.45 -7.00 -20.75
CA LEU A 368 10.95 -8.06 -21.62
C LEU A 368 10.43 -9.38 -21.07
N ARG A 369 9.65 -10.12 -21.85
CA ARG A 369 9.39 -11.53 -21.59
C ARG A 369 10.54 -12.34 -22.19
N ILE A 370 11.12 -13.24 -21.41
CA ILE A 370 12.01 -14.29 -21.93
C ILE A 370 11.47 -15.65 -21.50
N ASP A 371 11.49 -16.61 -22.43
CA ASP A 371 11.14 -18.00 -22.17
C ASP A 371 12.38 -18.92 -22.12
N THR A 372 13.58 -18.37 -22.36
CA THR A 372 14.90 -19.04 -22.28
C THR A 372 15.55 -18.98 -20.89
N ASP A 373 16.56 -19.81 -20.68
CA ASP A 373 17.41 -19.87 -19.48
C ASP A 373 18.74 -19.09 -19.60
N ASP A 374 19.03 -18.44 -20.74
CA ASP A 374 20.10 -17.43 -20.82
C ASP A 374 19.74 -16.19 -20.01
N LEU A 375 20.38 -16.05 -18.86
CA LEU A 375 20.15 -14.99 -17.89
C LEU A 375 21.38 -14.10 -17.67
N GLU A 376 22.54 -14.39 -18.29
CA GLU A 376 23.83 -13.77 -17.93
C GLU A 376 23.78 -12.24 -18.00
N ALA A 377 23.12 -11.70 -19.04
CA ALA A 377 22.91 -10.27 -19.23
C ALA A 377 22.23 -9.55 -18.05
N PHE A 378 21.50 -10.27 -17.18
CA PHE A 378 20.74 -9.72 -16.05
C PHE A 378 21.47 -9.80 -14.71
N PHE A 379 22.75 -10.18 -14.66
CA PHE A 379 23.55 -10.28 -13.42
C PHE A 379 23.64 -8.99 -12.59
N ALA A 380 23.50 -7.83 -13.24
CA ALA A 380 23.48 -6.52 -12.59
C ALA A 380 22.06 -6.06 -12.19
N HIS A 381 21.01 -6.81 -12.60
CA HIS A 381 19.61 -6.38 -12.66
C HIS A 381 18.64 -7.40 -12.00
N THR A 382 19.16 -8.19 -11.05
CA THR A 382 18.40 -9.23 -10.35
C THR A 382 17.22 -8.67 -9.54
N VAL A 383 17.38 -7.47 -8.99
CA VAL A 383 16.40 -6.82 -8.09
C VAL A 383 15.63 -5.73 -8.82
N GLN A 384 14.33 -5.96 -9.03
CA GLN A 384 13.50 -5.16 -9.94
C GLN A 384 12.02 -5.06 -9.49
N GLY A 385 11.78 -5.07 -8.17
CA GLY A 385 10.44 -4.98 -7.58
C GLY A 385 9.58 -6.21 -7.82
N SER A 386 10.16 -7.41 -7.63
CA SER A 386 9.46 -8.70 -7.72
C SER A 386 10.32 -9.77 -7.05
N LEU A 387 9.88 -10.30 -5.90
CA LEU A 387 10.71 -11.23 -5.13
C LEU A 387 10.85 -12.59 -5.83
N ALA A 388 9.83 -13.01 -6.58
CA ALA A 388 9.89 -14.24 -7.37
C ALA A 388 10.98 -14.18 -8.46
N ILE A 389 11.07 -13.05 -9.19
CA ILE A 389 12.09 -12.81 -10.20
C ILE A 389 13.47 -12.66 -9.57
N GLU A 390 13.57 -11.93 -8.45
CA GLU A 390 14.82 -11.77 -7.71
C GLU A 390 15.39 -13.12 -7.25
N ARG A 391 14.55 -14.00 -6.70
CA ARG A 391 14.97 -15.35 -6.28
C ARG A 391 15.39 -16.22 -7.47
N LEU A 392 14.62 -16.21 -8.56
CA LEU A 392 14.94 -17.00 -9.76
C LEU A 392 16.27 -16.54 -10.37
N LEU A 393 16.46 -15.23 -10.57
CA LEU A 393 17.69 -14.69 -11.13
C LEU A 393 18.89 -14.97 -10.21
N VAL A 394 18.78 -14.73 -8.89
CA VAL A 394 19.88 -15.02 -7.95
C VAL A 394 20.22 -16.52 -7.89
N ASN A 395 19.23 -17.41 -8.05
CA ASN A 395 19.45 -18.86 -8.07
C ASN A 395 20.14 -19.32 -9.37
N ASN A 396 19.62 -18.93 -10.54
CA ASN A 396 20.12 -19.44 -11.82
C ASN A 396 21.42 -18.75 -12.28
N LEU A 397 21.73 -17.57 -11.75
CA LEU A 397 23.03 -16.91 -11.93
C LEU A 397 24.13 -17.41 -10.98
N SER A 398 23.82 -18.41 -10.14
CA SER A 398 24.75 -19.00 -9.18
C SER A 398 25.23 -20.37 -9.66
N PHE A 399 26.55 -20.49 -9.88
CA PHE A 399 27.22 -21.72 -10.32
C PHE A 399 27.16 -22.90 -9.32
N THR A 400 26.49 -22.76 -8.17
CA THR A 400 26.43 -23.76 -7.10
C THR A 400 25.03 -24.30 -6.82
N THR A 401 24.02 -23.82 -7.56
CA THR A 401 22.60 -24.11 -7.36
C THR A 401 22.02 -24.85 -8.56
N THR A 402 20.95 -25.62 -8.34
CA THR A 402 20.17 -26.22 -9.43
C THR A 402 19.20 -25.19 -9.98
N ASP A 403 19.12 -25.05 -11.30
CA ASP A 403 18.28 -24.05 -11.94
C ASP A 403 16.79 -24.22 -11.61
N MET A 404 16.16 -23.10 -11.32
CA MET A 404 14.71 -22.97 -11.20
C MET A 404 14.10 -22.88 -12.60
N PRO A 405 12.92 -23.48 -12.84
CA PRO A 405 12.26 -23.40 -14.15
C PRO A 405 11.87 -21.96 -14.48
N ILE A 406 12.14 -21.54 -15.72
CA ILE A 406 11.82 -20.21 -16.26
C ILE A 406 10.29 -20.07 -16.39
N THR A 407 9.67 -19.71 -15.28
CA THR A 407 8.22 -19.67 -15.11
C THR A 407 7.82 -18.55 -14.17
N MET A 408 6.61 -18.03 -14.36
CA MET A 408 6.09 -16.94 -13.56
C MET A 408 4.61 -17.13 -13.25
N ALA A 409 4.24 -16.92 -11.99
CA ALA A 409 2.87 -17.08 -11.52
C ALA A 409 1.94 -16.01 -12.10
N ASP A 410 0.76 -16.45 -12.52
CA ASP A 410 -0.39 -15.61 -12.81
C ASP A 410 -0.96 -15.02 -11.50
N GLY A 411 -1.09 -13.69 -11.42
CA GLY A 411 -1.55 -12.97 -10.24
C GLY A 411 -3.07 -13.07 -9.97
N ILE A 412 -3.85 -13.69 -10.85
CA ILE A 412 -5.28 -13.98 -10.68
C ILE A 412 -5.48 -15.46 -10.34
N THR A 413 -4.86 -16.39 -11.10
CA THR A 413 -5.10 -17.84 -10.96
C THR A 413 -4.06 -18.59 -10.12
N GLY A 414 -2.89 -17.98 -9.86
CA GLY A 414 -1.78 -18.62 -9.17
C GLY A 414 -1.04 -19.71 -9.97
N LYS A 415 -1.50 -20.03 -11.19
CA LYS A 415 -0.84 -21.01 -12.08
C LYS A 415 0.52 -20.48 -12.53
N GLN A 416 1.50 -21.37 -12.71
CA GLN A 416 2.78 -21.02 -13.33
C GLN A 416 2.62 -21.03 -14.86
N GLY A 417 2.93 -19.90 -15.51
CA GLY A 417 3.06 -19.79 -16.96
C GLY A 417 4.51 -19.86 -17.42
N ARG A 418 4.75 -20.25 -18.68
CA ARG A 418 6.08 -20.28 -19.31
C ARG A 418 6.69 -18.88 -19.39
N GLY A 419 8.00 -18.79 -19.18
CA GLY A 419 8.73 -17.54 -19.27
C GLY A 419 8.61 -16.65 -18.04
N ILE A 420 9.44 -15.62 -18.01
CA ILE A 420 9.48 -14.59 -16.98
C ILE A 420 9.39 -13.21 -17.59
N TRP A 421 8.65 -12.31 -16.95
CA TRP A 421 8.68 -10.89 -17.28
C TRP A 421 9.78 -10.20 -16.48
N LEU A 422 10.70 -9.53 -17.16
CA LEU A 422 11.71 -8.61 -16.63
C LEU A 422 11.25 -7.16 -16.83
N LYS A 423 11.78 -6.20 -16.06
CA LYS A 423 11.41 -4.77 -16.14
C LYS A 423 12.63 -3.86 -16.03
N GLY A 424 12.77 -2.89 -16.93
CA GLY A 424 13.79 -1.84 -16.90
C GLY A 424 13.22 -0.44 -17.13
N PHE A 425 14.09 0.57 -17.15
CA PHE A 425 13.76 1.97 -17.43
C PHE A 425 14.84 2.60 -18.33
N LEU A 426 14.47 3.52 -19.21
CA LEU A 426 15.43 4.35 -19.95
C LEU A 426 16.12 5.34 -19.01
N THR A 427 15.32 6.07 -18.22
CA THR A 427 15.79 7.03 -17.22
C THR A 427 14.78 7.16 -16.08
N ARG A 428 15.28 7.42 -14.87
CA ARG A 428 14.47 7.67 -13.68
C ARG A 428 14.90 8.97 -13.01
N ARG A 429 14.03 9.98 -13.00
CA ARG A 429 14.31 11.32 -12.44
C ARG A 429 13.11 11.86 -11.66
N TRP A 430 13.31 12.89 -10.84
CA TRP A 430 12.29 13.50 -9.97
C TRP A 430 12.29 15.03 -9.92
N GLU A 431 13.38 15.65 -10.40
CA GLU A 431 13.70 17.07 -10.27
C GLU A 431 12.77 17.94 -11.13
N GLU A 432 12.35 17.42 -12.27
CA GLU A 432 11.35 18.04 -13.13
C GLU A 432 9.93 17.79 -12.61
N ILE A 433 9.05 18.77 -12.81
CA ILE A 433 7.60 18.63 -12.64
C ILE A 433 6.99 18.88 -14.03
N PRO A 434 6.84 17.83 -14.86
CA PRO A 434 6.35 17.99 -16.22
C PRO A 434 4.90 18.47 -16.21
N LEU A 435 4.59 19.45 -17.07
CA LEU A 435 3.25 20.03 -17.18
C LEU A 435 2.58 19.62 -18.50
N GLY A 436 1.26 19.54 -18.48
CA GLY A 436 0.39 19.30 -19.62
C GLY A 436 -1.03 19.75 -19.30
N ARG A 437 -1.96 19.62 -20.24
CA ARG A 437 -3.39 19.85 -19.97
C ARG A 437 -4.12 18.59 -19.53
N ASP A 438 -5.05 18.76 -18.60
CA ASP A 438 -6.01 17.72 -18.21
C ASP A 438 -7.25 17.68 -19.12
N GLU A 439 -8.21 16.81 -18.78
CA GLU A 439 -9.44 16.58 -19.55
C GLU A 439 -10.34 17.85 -19.57
N ASP A 440 -10.21 18.75 -18.57
CA ASP A 440 -10.89 20.06 -18.49
C ASP A 440 -10.04 21.20 -19.10
N GLY A 441 -8.88 20.90 -19.68
CA GLY A 441 -7.95 21.86 -20.28
C GLY A 441 -7.05 22.61 -19.30
N LYS A 442 -7.05 22.28 -18.00
CA LYS A 442 -6.24 22.97 -16.98
C LYS A 442 -4.79 22.50 -17.00
N ILE A 443 -3.86 23.39 -16.67
CA ILE A 443 -2.44 23.05 -16.53
C ILE A 443 -2.25 22.14 -15.30
N ALA A 444 -1.82 20.92 -15.55
CA ALA A 444 -1.66 19.87 -14.55
C ALA A 444 -0.33 19.14 -14.65
N VAL A 445 0.10 18.53 -13.55
CA VAL A 445 1.29 17.69 -13.54
C VAL A 445 0.99 16.41 -14.31
N VAL A 446 1.91 16.05 -15.20
CA VAL A 446 1.82 14.84 -16.03
C VAL A 446 3.02 13.94 -15.81
N ARG A 447 2.81 12.63 -15.90
CA ARG A 447 3.84 11.60 -15.73
C ARG A 447 3.79 10.62 -16.91
N PRO A 448 4.94 10.06 -17.36
CA PRO A 448 4.99 8.92 -18.30
C PRO A 448 4.40 7.63 -17.69
N ILE A 449 3.09 7.60 -17.45
CA ILE A 449 2.39 6.42 -16.91
C ILE A 449 2.31 5.33 -17.97
N LEU A 450 1.98 5.71 -19.21
CA LEU A 450 1.80 4.82 -20.37
C LEU A 450 3.02 4.84 -21.30
N ASP A 451 4.20 5.26 -20.85
CA ASP A 451 5.43 5.09 -21.64
C ASP A 451 5.96 3.66 -21.48
N LEU A 452 5.21 2.71 -22.04
CA LEU A 452 5.45 1.26 -21.95
C LEU A 452 6.03 0.75 -23.28
N HIS A 453 6.97 -0.19 -23.17
CA HIS A 453 7.64 -0.84 -24.29
C HIS A 453 7.76 -2.33 -23.96
N LEU A 454 7.23 -3.20 -24.82
CA LEU A 454 7.13 -4.64 -24.59
C LEU A 454 7.94 -5.40 -25.65
N SER A 455 8.82 -6.29 -25.21
CA SER A 455 9.50 -7.26 -26.08
C SER A 455 9.29 -8.68 -25.56
N TRP A 456 9.36 -9.67 -26.44
CA TRP A 456 9.30 -11.09 -26.09
C TRP A 456 10.27 -11.92 -26.94
N LEU A 457 11.16 -12.65 -26.26
CA LEU A 457 12.00 -13.73 -26.77
C LEU A 457 11.40 -15.07 -26.34
N ASP A 458 11.08 -15.97 -27.27
CA ASP A 458 10.50 -17.27 -26.94
C ASP A 458 11.56 -18.36 -26.64
N THR A 459 11.13 -19.63 -26.59
CA THR A 459 11.99 -20.78 -26.27
C THR A 459 12.98 -21.14 -27.37
N ASP A 460 12.74 -20.71 -28.62
CA ASP A 460 13.58 -21.02 -29.78
C ASP A 460 14.50 -19.83 -30.12
N GLU A 461 14.66 -18.89 -29.17
CA GLU A 461 15.36 -17.60 -29.33
C GLU A 461 14.77 -16.70 -30.43
N GLU A 462 13.51 -16.92 -30.82
CA GLU A 462 12.83 -16.05 -31.78
C GLU A 462 12.28 -14.79 -31.09
N VAL A 463 12.56 -13.62 -31.68
CA VAL A 463 11.98 -12.35 -31.24
C VAL A 463 10.55 -12.24 -31.75
N ARG A 464 9.59 -12.60 -30.89
CA ARG A 464 8.14 -12.58 -31.19
C ARG A 464 7.57 -11.17 -31.19
N PHE A 465 8.10 -10.31 -30.32
CA PHE A 465 7.79 -8.88 -30.26
C PHE A 465 9.07 -8.10 -29.99
N ASP A 466 9.31 -7.06 -30.78
CA ASP A 466 10.38 -6.09 -30.54
C ASP A 466 9.79 -4.70 -30.26
N ASN A 467 10.04 -4.19 -29.05
CA ASN A 467 9.79 -2.81 -28.64
C ASN A 467 8.35 -2.30 -28.93
N SER A 468 7.36 -3.17 -28.75
CA SER A 468 5.95 -2.86 -28.92
C SER A 468 5.53 -1.75 -27.94
N THR A 469 5.09 -0.60 -28.47
CA THR A 469 4.83 0.60 -27.68
C THR A 469 3.38 1.08 -27.80
N THR A 470 2.96 1.93 -26.87
CA THR A 470 1.57 2.37 -26.75
C THR A 470 1.11 3.27 -27.89
N MET A 471 -0.09 3.02 -28.40
CA MET A 471 -0.80 3.83 -29.41
C MET A 471 -1.40 5.13 -28.87
N ARG A 472 -1.25 5.42 -27.56
CA ARG A 472 -1.88 6.56 -26.87
C ARG A 472 -0.86 7.50 -26.23
N LYS A 473 -1.32 8.68 -25.79
CA LYS A 473 -0.49 9.68 -25.10
C LYS A 473 0.18 9.08 -23.86
N LYS A 474 1.50 8.88 -23.96
CA LYS A 474 2.39 8.32 -22.91
C LYS A 474 2.32 9.09 -21.59
N MET A 475 2.29 10.43 -21.69
CA MET A 475 2.11 11.35 -20.57
C MET A 475 0.65 11.42 -20.13
N GLN A 476 0.37 11.03 -18.89
CA GLN A 476 -0.95 11.05 -18.27
C GLN A 476 -0.97 12.02 -17.08
N VAL A 477 -2.10 12.69 -16.85
CA VAL A 477 -2.31 13.54 -15.67
C VAL A 477 -2.19 12.70 -14.40
N TYR A 478 -1.48 13.22 -13.42
CA TYR A 478 -1.39 12.64 -12.09
C TYR A 478 -1.27 13.74 -11.02
N THR A 479 -1.63 13.39 -9.79
CA THR A 479 -1.57 14.32 -8.65
C THR A 479 -0.42 13.89 -7.73
N PRO A 480 0.75 14.56 -7.79
CA PRO A 480 1.81 14.35 -6.81
C PRO A 480 1.28 14.49 -5.39
N HIS A 481 1.68 13.56 -4.53
CA HIS A 481 1.49 13.68 -3.08
C HIS A 481 2.80 14.20 -2.47
N THR A 482 3.36 15.24 -3.08
CA THR A 482 4.63 15.87 -2.71
C THR A 482 4.39 17.34 -2.37
N THR A 483 3.23 17.64 -1.75
CA THR A 483 2.73 19.00 -1.57
C THR A 483 3.61 19.79 -0.62
N GLY A 484 4.01 21.00 -1.01
CA GLY A 484 4.73 21.93 -0.15
C GLY A 484 4.27 23.38 -0.34
N LYS A 485 5.12 24.31 0.07
CA LYS A 485 4.99 25.72 -0.37
C LYS A 485 5.19 25.76 -1.89
N ALA A 486 4.49 26.66 -2.58
CA ALA A 486 4.70 26.83 -4.01
C ALA A 486 6.19 27.12 -4.29
N GLY A 487 6.77 26.43 -5.27
CA GLY A 487 8.19 26.58 -5.58
C GLY A 487 8.50 28.00 -6.06
N LEU A 488 9.66 28.56 -5.70
CA LEU A 488 10.01 29.97 -5.95
C LEU A 488 9.84 30.41 -7.43
N PHE A 489 10.00 29.47 -8.37
CA PHE A 489 9.90 29.71 -9.81
C PHE A 489 8.62 29.15 -10.45
N PHE A 490 7.53 28.95 -9.70
CA PHE A 490 6.27 28.41 -10.24
C PHE A 490 5.73 29.26 -11.40
N GLY A 491 5.81 30.60 -11.30
CA GLY A 491 5.36 31.51 -12.35
C GLY A 491 6.13 31.33 -13.66
N GLN A 492 7.47 31.22 -13.58
CA GLN A 492 8.30 30.94 -14.75
C GLN A 492 7.95 29.58 -15.38
N ARG A 493 7.80 28.52 -14.55
CA ARG A 493 7.41 27.18 -15.03
C ARG A 493 6.09 27.18 -15.80
N LEU A 494 5.10 27.94 -15.33
CA LEU A 494 3.81 28.10 -16.02
C LEU A 494 3.98 28.88 -17.33
N GLN A 495 4.75 29.97 -17.32
CA GLN A 495 5.04 30.76 -18.52
C GLN A 495 5.78 29.94 -19.58
N ASP A 496 6.81 29.17 -19.19
CA ASP A 496 7.59 28.29 -20.08
C ASP A 496 6.72 27.18 -20.69
N PHE A 497 5.70 26.71 -19.98
CA PHE A 497 4.73 25.77 -20.53
C PHE A 497 3.83 26.44 -21.58
N ILE A 498 3.24 27.59 -21.25
CA ILE A 498 2.33 28.34 -22.14
C ILE A 498 3.06 28.78 -23.41
N SER A 499 4.29 29.32 -23.28
CA SER A 499 5.08 29.78 -24.44
C SER A 499 5.50 28.62 -25.36
N ARG A 500 5.79 27.43 -24.82
CA ARG A 500 6.07 26.24 -25.65
C ARG A 500 4.83 25.77 -26.40
N GLU A 501 3.69 25.68 -25.72
CA GLU A 501 2.42 25.28 -26.34
C GLU A 501 1.98 26.24 -27.46
N GLN A 502 2.23 27.55 -27.29
CA GLN A 502 2.02 28.56 -28.33
C GLN A 502 2.97 28.38 -29.52
N ALA A 503 4.26 28.12 -29.28
CA ALA A 503 5.24 27.86 -30.34
C ALA A 503 4.97 26.54 -31.11
N GLU A 504 4.41 25.53 -30.43
CA GLU A 504 3.99 24.25 -31.00
C GLU A 504 2.64 24.32 -31.76
N SER A 505 2.01 25.50 -31.86
CA SER A 505 0.69 25.70 -32.50
C SER A 505 0.71 26.68 -33.72
N PRO A 506 1.46 26.44 -34.81
CA PRO A 506 1.70 27.49 -35.82
C PRO A 506 0.52 27.85 -36.75
N PHE A 507 -0.62 27.13 -36.71
CA PHE A 507 -1.74 27.33 -37.63
C PHE A 507 -3.13 27.18 -36.96
N SER A 508 -3.63 28.25 -36.34
CA SER A 508 -5.07 28.39 -36.04
C SER A 508 -5.63 29.82 -36.16
N SER A 509 -4.84 30.77 -36.69
CA SER A 509 -5.28 32.15 -36.97
C SER A 509 -4.94 32.52 -38.42
N GLY A 510 -5.85 32.25 -39.35
CA GLY A 510 -5.56 32.36 -40.79
C GLY A 510 -6.78 32.40 -41.71
N THR A 511 -7.90 33.00 -41.29
CA THR A 511 -9.00 33.31 -42.23
C THR A 511 -9.86 34.47 -41.71
N GLN A 512 -9.54 35.70 -42.12
CA GLN A 512 -10.49 36.81 -42.38
C GLN A 512 -9.73 38.07 -42.81
N GLN A 513 -9.52 38.21 -44.12
CA GLN A 513 -9.99 39.35 -44.91
C GLN A 513 -10.03 38.94 -46.39
#